data_AF-A0A011QVW7-F1
#
_entry.id   AF-A0A011QVW7-F1
#
_cell.length_a   1.000
_cell.length_b   1.000
_cell.length_c   1.000
_cell.angle_alpha   90.00
_cell.angle_beta   90.00
_cell.angle_gamma   90.00
#
_symmetry.space_group_name_H-M   'P 1'
#
loop_
_entity.id
_entity.type
_entity.pdbx_description
1 polymer ?
#
loop_
_entity_poly.entity_id
_entity_poly.type
_entity_poly.pdbx_seq_one_letter_code
_entity_poly.pdbx_strand_id
1 'polypeptide(L)'
;MPHPALPYTDMPAFMVELRKQGGMDARAVEFAILTSARSGEVRGATWGEVKLDLALWVIPAGRMKAEKEHRVPLSSSAIALLRELPPLGDGDFPGAREGKPLSDMSLTAYSPLHNKMDESLR
;
A
#
# COMPACT_ATOMS: atom_id res chain seq x y z
N MET A 1 10.28 0.00 -20.17
CA MET A 1 10.53 -1.45 -20.15
C MET A 1 9.44 -2.10 -19.31
N PRO A 2 8.92 -3.28 -19.68
CA PRO A 2 8.06 -4.05 -18.79
C PRO A 2 8.84 -4.44 -17.55
N HIS A 3 8.27 -4.20 -16.37
CA HIS A 3 8.82 -4.70 -15.11
C HIS A 3 8.18 -6.07 -14.84
N PRO A 4 8.98 -7.16 -14.75
CA PRO A 4 8.43 -8.47 -14.42
C PRO A 4 7.81 -8.45 -13.02
N ALA A 5 6.81 -9.29 -12.82
CA ALA A 5 6.23 -9.47 -11.49
C ALA A 5 7.19 -10.25 -10.59
N LEU A 6 7.16 -9.95 -9.29
CA LEU A 6 7.86 -10.74 -8.28
C LEU A 6 7.30 -12.18 -8.27
N PRO A 7 8.15 -13.22 -8.40
CA PRO A 7 7.72 -14.61 -8.24
C PRO A 7 7.04 -14.81 -6.89
N TYR A 8 5.92 -15.54 -6.88
CA TYR A 8 5.14 -15.77 -5.65
C TYR A 8 5.98 -16.43 -4.54
N THR A 9 6.92 -17.30 -4.91
CA THR A 9 7.85 -17.96 -3.98
C THR A 9 8.72 -16.99 -3.18
N ASP A 10 8.99 -15.82 -3.75
CA ASP A 10 9.90 -14.83 -3.17
C ASP A 10 9.14 -13.79 -2.32
N MET A 11 7.81 -13.79 -2.41
CA MET A 11 6.92 -12.88 -1.67
C MET A 11 7.17 -12.88 -0.16
N PRO A 12 7.36 -14.04 0.52
CA PRO A 12 7.61 -14.04 1.96
C PRO A 12 8.89 -13.30 2.32
N ALA A 13 9.98 -13.52 1.59
CA ALA A 13 11.26 -12.85 1.81
C ALA A 13 11.15 -11.35 1.50
N PHE A 14 10.46 -11.00 0.41
CA PHE A 14 10.18 -9.62 0.05
C PHE A 14 9.42 -8.87 1.13
N MET A 15 8.36 -9.45 1.69
CA MET A 15 7.57 -8.83 2.76
C MET A 15 8.40 -8.61 4.03
N VAL A 16 9.30 -9.56 4.37
CA VAL A 16 10.24 -9.39 5.49
C VAL A 16 11.17 -8.20 5.24
N GLU A 17 11.73 -8.08 4.04
CA GLU A 17 12.65 -6.99 3.72
C GLU A 17 11.92 -5.64 3.63
N LEU A 18 10.74 -5.61 3.03
CA LEU A 18 9.89 -4.43 2.94
C LEU A 18 9.56 -3.86 4.33
N ARG A 19 9.22 -4.72 5.29
CA ARG A 19 8.87 -4.30 6.66
C ARG A 19 10.02 -3.68 7.44
N LYS A 20 11.27 -4.01 7.07
CA LYS A 20 12.47 -3.38 7.62
C LYS A 20 12.69 -1.97 7.06
N GLN A 21 12.15 -1.69 5.87
CA GLN A 21 12.21 -0.35 5.30
C GLN A 21 11.31 0.58 6.13
N GLY A 22 11.89 1.67 6.61
CA GLY A 22 11.13 2.76 7.23
C GLY A 22 10.44 3.63 6.18
N GLY A 23 9.59 4.55 6.64
CA GLY A 23 8.94 5.53 5.77
C GLY A 23 7.52 5.16 5.34
N MET A 24 6.76 6.15 4.86
CA MET A 24 5.37 5.96 4.43
C MET A 24 5.24 5.23 3.10
N ASP A 25 6.24 5.35 2.24
CA ASP A 25 6.35 4.64 0.97
C ASP A 25 6.39 3.12 1.16
N ALA A 26 7.17 2.62 2.12
CA ALA A 26 7.24 1.20 2.43
C ALA A 26 5.87 0.68 2.92
N ARG A 27 5.20 1.45 3.77
CA ARG A 27 3.89 1.13 4.34
C ARG A 27 2.80 1.19 3.28
N ALA A 28 2.92 2.08 2.31
CA ALA A 28 2.05 2.14 1.14
C ALA A 28 2.16 0.87 0.26
N VAL A 29 3.38 0.42 -0.01
CA VAL A 29 3.61 -0.83 -0.76
C VAL A 29 3.06 -2.02 0.02
N GLU A 30 3.32 -2.08 1.32
CA GLU A 30 2.83 -3.17 2.17
C GLU A 30 1.29 -3.20 2.16
N PHE A 31 0.65 -2.05 2.30
CA PHE A 31 -0.80 -1.94 2.24
C PHE A 31 -1.36 -2.34 0.86
N ALA A 32 -0.72 -1.91 -0.23
CA ALA A 32 -1.10 -2.29 -1.59
C ALA A 32 -1.05 -3.82 -1.79
N ILE A 33 -0.03 -4.49 -1.25
CA ILE A 33 0.10 -5.96 -1.32
C ILE A 33 -1.00 -6.64 -0.50
N LEU A 34 -1.24 -6.18 0.73
CA LEU A 34 -2.22 -6.78 1.64
C LEU A 34 -3.67 -6.60 1.19
N THR A 35 -3.94 -5.59 0.36
CA THR A 35 -5.29 -5.28 -0.16
C THR A 35 -5.47 -5.64 -1.63
N SER A 36 -4.38 -5.89 -2.35
CA SER A 36 -4.36 -5.98 -3.82
C SER A 36 -4.95 -4.75 -4.52
N ALA A 37 -4.94 -3.58 -3.85
CA ALA A 37 -5.44 -2.34 -4.41
C ALA A 37 -4.44 -1.70 -5.38
N ARG A 38 -4.95 -0.90 -6.32
CA ARG A 38 -4.10 -0.21 -7.30
C ARG A 38 -3.30 0.90 -6.63
N SER A 39 -2.16 1.22 -7.23
CA SER A 39 -1.29 2.31 -6.77
C SER A 39 -2.03 3.64 -6.54
N GLY A 40 -2.92 4.04 -7.45
CA GLY A 40 -3.69 5.29 -7.31
C GLY A 40 -4.75 5.26 -6.21
N GLU A 41 -5.32 4.07 -5.94
CA GLU A 41 -6.29 3.87 -4.85
C GLU A 41 -5.58 4.04 -3.51
N VAL A 42 -4.44 3.38 -3.33
CA VAL A 42 -3.64 3.44 -2.10
C VAL A 42 -3.10 4.84 -1.84
N ARG A 43 -2.51 5.51 -2.83
CA ARG A 43 -1.85 6.81 -2.64
C ARG A 43 -2.80 7.96 -2.30
N GLY A 44 -4.06 7.86 -2.70
CA GLY A 44 -5.09 8.84 -2.38
C GLY A 44 -6.02 8.39 -1.25
N ALA A 45 -5.75 7.25 -0.60
CA ALA A 45 -6.57 6.77 0.49
C ALA A 45 -6.64 7.82 1.61
N THR A 46 -7.72 7.82 2.39
CA THR A 46 -7.83 8.72 3.54
C THR A 46 -8.24 7.92 4.77
N TRP A 47 -7.92 8.43 5.96
CA TRP A 47 -8.35 7.79 7.20
C TRP A 47 -9.87 7.71 7.32
N GLY A 48 -10.61 8.67 6.73
CA GLY A 48 -12.08 8.66 6.70
C GLY A 48 -12.68 7.48 5.93
N GLU A 49 -11.95 6.93 4.95
CA GLU A 49 -12.35 5.75 4.17
C GLU A 49 -12.15 4.43 4.95
N VAL A 50 -11.30 4.43 5.97
CA VAL A 50 -10.95 3.23 6.75
C VAL A 50 -11.90 3.09 7.95
N LYS A 51 -12.61 1.97 8.01
CA LYS A 51 -13.49 1.55 9.11
C LYS A 51 -12.86 0.36 9.83
N LEU A 52 -11.94 0.63 10.76
CA LEU A 52 -11.20 -0.42 11.49
C LEU A 52 -12.11 -1.38 12.26
N ASP A 53 -13.19 -0.88 12.87
CA ASP A 53 -14.16 -1.70 13.62
C ASP A 53 -14.92 -2.70 12.74
N LEU A 54 -15.06 -2.37 11.45
CA LEU A 54 -15.72 -3.20 10.46
C LEU A 54 -14.72 -3.97 9.59
N ALA A 55 -13.41 -3.86 9.88
CA ALA A 55 -12.34 -4.40 9.04
C ALA A 55 -12.52 -4.06 7.55
N LEU A 56 -12.86 -2.80 7.25
CA LEU A 56 -13.23 -2.39 5.90
C LEU A 56 -12.54 -1.09 5.48
N TRP A 57 -12.08 -1.03 4.25
CA TRP A 57 -11.70 0.22 3.57
C TRP A 57 -12.66 0.49 2.41
N VAL A 58 -13.25 1.68 2.39
CA VAL A 58 -14.33 2.04 1.46
C VAL A 58 -13.88 3.21 0.59
N ILE A 59 -13.59 2.92 -0.67
CA ILE A 59 -13.19 3.93 -1.66
C ILE A 59 -14.46 4.50 -2.30
N PRO A 60 -14.68 5.83 -2.21
CA PRO A 60 -15.89 6.46 -2.72
C PRO A 60 -15.96 6.39 -4.25
N ALA A 61 -17.19 6.35 -4.76
CA ALA A 61 -17.48 6.31 -6.20
C ALA A 61 -16.76 7.40 -7.00
N GLY A 62 -16.64 8.62 -6.44
CA GLY A 62 -15.98 9.75 -7.10
C GLY A 62 -14.48 9.55 -7.38
N ARG A 63 -13.83 8.58 -6.73
CA ARG A 63 -12.43 8.18 -7.00
C ARG A 63 -12.32 6.95 -7.90
N MET A 64 -13.42 6.27 -8.16
CA MET A 64 -13.46 5.02 -8.92
C MET A 64 -13.85 5.29 -10.37
N LYS A 65 -13.10 4.70 -11.31
CA LYS A 65 -13.38 4.81 -12.76
C LYS A 65 -14.79 4.31 -13.15
N ALA A 66 -15.33 3.36 -12.39
CA ALA A 66 -16.65 2.78 -12.63
C ALA A 66 -17.79 3.51 -11.90
N GLU A 67 -17.51 4.67 -11.28
CA GLU A 67 -18.48 5.47 -10.52
C GLU A 67 -19.26 4.67 -9.46
N LYS A 68 -18.64 3.61 -8.97
CA LYS A 68 -19.21 2.72 -7.95
C LYS A 68 -18.23 2.62 -6.79
N GLU A 69 -18.79 2.68 -5.59
CA GLU A 69 -18.04 2.46 -4.36
C GLU A 69 -17.30 1.10 -4.40
N HIS A 70 -16.03 1.13 -4.01
CA HIS A 70 -15.23 -0.08 -3.88
C HIS A 70 -14.99 -0.39 -2.41
N ARG A 71 -15.37 -1.60 -2.00
CA ARG A 71 -15.23 -2.08 -0.63
C ARG A 71 -14.13 -3.13 -0.57
N VAL A 72 -13.09 -2.84 0.19
CA VAL A 72 -11.91 -3.68 0.36
C VAL A 72 -11.90 -4.24 1.78
N PRO A 73 -12.10 -5.56 1.98
CA PRO A 73 -11.95 -6.19 3.28
C PRO A 73 -10.49 -6.08 3.76
N LEU A 74 -10.30 -5.72 5.02
CA LEU A 74 -8.98 -5.61 5.63
C LEU A 74 -8.64 -6.89 6.38
N SER A 75 -7.51 -7.50 6.02
CA SER A 75 -6.95 -8.63 6.78
C SER A 75 -6.44 -8.17 8.14
N SER A 76 -6.24 -9.11 9.06
CA SER A 76 -5.62 -8.85 10.37
C SER A 76 -4.26 -8.14 10.23
N SER A 77 -3.45 -8.54 9.24
CA SER A 77 -2.18 -7.89 8.92
C SER A 77 -2.35 -6.44 8.42
N ALA A 78 -3.37 -6.17 7.60
CA ALA A 78 -3.64 -4.81 7.13
C ALA A 78 -4.11 -3.91 8.27
N ILE A 79 -4.93 -4.44 9.18
CA ILE A 79 -5.37 -3.73 10.38
C ILE A 79 -4.18 -3.45 11.30
N ALA A 80 -3.31 -4.44 11.52
CA ALA A 80 -2.10 -4.27 12.33
C ALA A 80 -1.21 -3.15 11.77
N LEU A 81 -0.94 -3.20 10.45
CA LEU A 81 -0.22 -2.15 9.74
C LEU A 81 -0.86 -0.77 9.98
N LEU A 82 -2.17 -0.62 9.75
CA LEU A 82 -2.87 0.65 9.91
C LEU A 82 -2.83 1.18 11.36
N ARG A 83 -2.82 0.29 12.36
CA ARG A 83 -2.74 0.66 13.79
C ARG A 83 -1.34 1.12 14.21
N GLU A 84 -0.29 0.67 13.53
CA GLU A 84 1.08 1.10 13.80
C GLU A 84 1.39 2.50 13.24
N LEU A 85 0.55 2.99 12.33
CA LEU A 85 0.72 4.29 11.73
C LEU A 85 0.08 5.39 12.60
N PRO A 86 0.71 6.57 12.71
CA PRO A 86 0.06 7.68 13.36
C PRO A 86 -1.20 8.05 12.58
N PRO A 87 -2.37 8.19 13.23
CA PRO A 87 -3.54 8.77 12.59
C PRO A 87 -3.21 10.25 12.30
N LEU A 88 -2.77 10.52 11.08
CA LEU A 88 -2.47 11.89 10.60
C LEU A 88 -3.80 12.60 10.32
N GLY A 89 -4.59 12.87 11.36
CA GLY A 89 -5.87 13.57 11.30
C GLY A 89 -6.82 13.02 10.22
N ASP A 90 -7.62 13.91 9.63
CA ASP A 90 -8.48 13.64 8.46
C ASP A 90 -7.69 13.55 7.13
N GLY A 91 -6.34 13.48 7.20
CA GLY A 91 -5.46 13.59 6.05
C GLY A 91 -5.32 12.33 5.20
N ASP A 92 -4.60 12.50 4.09
CA ASP A 92 -4.30 11.45 3.11
C ASP A 92 -3.36 10.37 3.70
N PHE A 93 -3.77 9.10 3.63
CA PHE A 93 -2.89 7.95 3.75
C PHE A 93 -2.39 7.58 2.34
N PRO A 94 -1.07 7.38 2.11
CA PRO A 94 0.09 7.44 2.99
C PRO A 94 0.87 8.75 2.79
N GLY A 95 0.19 9.90 2.80
CA GLY A 95 0.83 11.20 2.64
C GLY A 95 1.78 11.48 3.80
N ALA A 96 3.08 11.56 3.53
CA ALA A 96 4.10 11.92 4.54
C ALA A 96 3.93 13.35 5.11
N ARG A 97 3.06 14.17 4.49
CA ARG A 97 2.71 15.54 4.88
C ARG A 97 1.24 15.80 4.56
N GLU A 98 0.59 16.60 5.42
CA GLU A 98 -0.81 17.02 5.26
C GLU A 98 -1.08 17.58 3.85
N GLY A 99 -2.09 17.01 3.18
CA GLY A 99 -2.58 17.45 1.86
C GLY A 99 -1.67 17.15 0.67
N LYS A 100 -0.66 16.29 0.80
CA LYS A 100 0.18 15.84 -0.33
C LYS A 100 0.24 14.31 -0.40
N PRO A 101 -0.51 13.68 -1.33
CA PRO A 101 -0.41 12.24 -1.54
C PRO A 101 0.99 11.85 -2.01
N LEU A 102 1.33 10.57 -1.82
CA LEU A 102 2.60 10.04 -2.34
C LEU A 102 2.67 10.20 -3.86
N SER A 103 3.88 10.48 -4.34
CA SER A 103 4.15 10.54 -5.78
C SER A 103 3.89 9.19 -6.46
N ASP A 104 3.62 9.19 -7.77
CA ASP A 104 3.54 7.96 -8.56
C ASP A 104 4.81 7.08 -8.43
N MET A 105 5.97 7.69 -8.14
CA MET A 105 7.25 7.00 -8.06
C MET A 105 7.47 6.25 -6.73
N SER A 106 6.71 6.57 -5.68
CA SER A 106 6.94 6.05 -4.34
C SER A 106 6.77 4.52 -4.25
N LEU A 107 5.92 3.92 -5.08
CA LEU A 107 5.76 2.46 -5.12
C LEU A 107 6.77 1.80 -6.08
N THR A 108 7.12 2.49 -7.18
CA THR A 108 8.09 2.00 -8.17
C THR A 108 9.50 1.88 -7.59
N ALA A 109 9.82 2.68 -6.56
CA ALA A 109 11.11 2.68 -5.87
C ALA A 109 11.46 1.33 -5.19
N TYR A 110 10.51 0.42 -5.03
CA TYR A 110 10.73 -0.91 -4.46
C TYR A 110 10.99 -2.00 -5.52
N SER A 111 10.93 -1.65 -6.82
CA SER A 111 11.35 -2.55 -7.91
C SER A 111 12.82 -3.02 -7.82
N PRO A 112 13.80 -2.22 -7.34
CA PRO A 112 15.17 -2.68 -7.13
C PRO A 112 15.32 -3.73 -6.02
N LEU A 113 14.44 -3.75 -5.00
CA LEU A 113 14.44 -4.84 -4.00
C LEU A 113 14.08 -6.16 -4.67
N HIS A 114 13.11 -6.13 -5.59
CA HIS A 114 12.79 -7.29 -6.41
C HIS A 114 13.99 -7.73 -7.27
N ASN A 115 14.72 -6.80 -7.89
CA ASN A 115 15.90 -7.13 -8.71
C ASN A 115 17.07 -7.72 -7.89
N LYS A 116 17.32 -7.21 -6.68
CA LYS A 116 18.35 -7.74 -5.78
C LYS A 116 18.07 -9.16 -5.30
N MET A 117 16.79 -9.54 -5.17
CA MET A 117 16.40 -10.91 -4.81
C MET A 117 16.59 -11.90 -5.97
N ASP A 118 16.34 -11.48 -7.22
CA ASP A 118 16.64 -12.27 -8.43
C ASP A 118 18.16 -12.51 -8.56
N GLU A 119 18.98 -11.49 -8.32
CA GLU A 119 20.45 -11.62 -8.38
C GLU A 119 21.03 -12.56 -7.30
N SER A 120 20.40 -12.67 -6.12
CA SER A 120 20.86 -13.54 -5.04
C SER A 120 20.52 -15.03 -5.24
N LEU A 121 19.69 -15.35 -6.22
CA LEU A 121 19.26 -16.71 -6.55
C LEU A 121 20.02 -17.31 -7.76
N ARG A 122 21.04 -16.60 -8.26
CA ARG A 122 21.98 -17.05 -9.31
C ARG A 122 23.34 -17.38 -8.72
#